data_AF-A0A9Q5U652-F1
#
_entry.id   AF-A0A9Q5U652-F1
#
_cell.length_a   1.000
_cell.length_b   1.000
_cell.length_c   1.000
_cell.angle_alpha   90.00
_cell.angle_beta   90.00
_cell.angle_gamma   90.00
#
_symmetry.space_group_name_H-M   'P 1'
#
loop_
_entity.id
_entity.type
_entity.pdbx_description
1 polymer ?
#
loop_
_entity_poly.entity_id
_entity_poly.type
_entity_poly.pdbx_seq_one_letter_code
_entity_poly.pdbx_strand_id
1 'polypeptide(L)' 'MIKKIIIIILLIVAGLWGYGASIGYSQNDKGVSLFQVAYTYNSLNFISQYGYMFFIRQNHQLVERAKDLNRDFEHNTN' A
#
# COMPACT_ATOMS: atom_id res chain seq x y z
N MET A 1 -27.55 19.81 7.82
CA MET A 1 -26.31 19.54 8.60
C MET A 1 -25.67 18.21 8.24
N ILE A 2 -26.42 17.11 8.19
CA ILE A 2 -25.94 15.77 7.77
C ILE A 2 -25.16 15.76 6.46
N LYS A 3 -25.63 16.47 5.41
CA LYS A 3 -24.90 16.58 4.14
C LYS A 3 -23.47 17.16 4.30
N LYS A 4 -23.28 18.14 5.19
CA LYS A 4 -21.95 18.72 5.47
C LYS A 4 -21.04 17.72 6.19
N ILE A 5 -21.60 16.95 7.13
CA ILE A 5 -20.86 15.92 7.87
C ILE A 5 -20.38 14.82 6.91
N ILE A 6 -21.25 14.37 5.99
CA ILE A 6 -20.89 13.38 4.97
C ILE A 6 -19.73 13.88 4.11
N ILE A 7 -19.77 15.14 3.65
CA ILE A 7 -18.69 15.73 2.86
C ILE A 7 -17.38 15.74 3.65
N ILE A 8 -17.41 16.11 4.93
CA ILE A 8 -16.21 16.12 5.79
C ILE A 8 -15.63 14.70 5.93
N ILE A 9 -16.47 13.70 6.15
CA ILE A 9 -16.03 12.30 6.23
C ILE A 9 -15.38 11.87 4.91
N LEU A 10 -16.00 12.19 3.77
CA LEU A 10 -15.43 11.87 2.46
C LEU A 10 -14.08 12.55 2.22
N LEU A 11 -13.92 13.81 2.63
CA LEU A 11 -12.64 14.52 2.53
C LEU A 11 -11.56 13.87 3.41
N ILE A 12 -11.91 13.44 4.61
CA ILE A 12 -10.97 12.73 5.50
C ILE A 12 -10.57 11.40 4.87
N VAL A 13 -11.52 10.61 4.38
CA VAL A 13 -11.26 9.31 3.73
C VAL A 13 -10.38 9.50 2.49
N ALA A 14 -10.70 10.47 1.64
CA ALA A 14 -9.90 10.79 0.46
C ALA A 14 -8.48 11.25 0.82
N GLY A 15 -8.34 12.07 1.88
CA GLY A 15 -7.04 12.52 2.38
C GLY A 15 -6.19 11.37 2.92
N LEU A 16 -6.78 10.47 3.71
CA LEU A 16 -6.10 9.28 4.22
C LEU A 16 -5.67 8.35 3.08
N TRP A 17 -6.55 8.13 2.10
CA TRP A 17 -6.22 7.32 0.93
C TRP A 17 -5.08 7.95 0.12
N GLY A 18 -5.18 9.26 -0.16
CA GLY A 18 -4.17 10.02 -0.89
C GLY A 18 -2.81 10.06 -0.19
N TYR A 19 -2.79 10.14 1.15
CA TYR A 19 -1.56 10.04 1.93
C TYR A 19 -0.86 8.69 1.69
N GLY A 20 -1.58 7.58 1.81
CA GLY A 20 -1.03 6.25 1.52
C GLY A 20 -0.53 6.14 0.08
N ALA A 21 -1.33 6.61 -0.88
CA ALA A 21 -0.97 6.64 -2.29
C ALA A 21 0.32 7.41 -2.57
N SER A 22 0.52 8.57 -1.94
CA SER A 22 1.75 9.38 -2.12
C SER A 22 3.01 8.63 -1.65
N ILE A 23 2.92 7.90 -0.54
CA ILE A 23 4.03 7.08 -0.04
C ILE A 23 4.28 5.91 -0.99
N GLY A 24 3.22 5.24 -1.44
CA GLY A 24 3.32 4.11 -2.38
C GLY A 24 3.97 4.52 -3.69
N TYR A 25 3.58 5.67 -4.24
CA TYR A 25 4.18 6.26 -5.43
C TYR A 25 5.66 6.60 -5.21
N SER A 26 6.01 7.28 -4.12
CA SER A 26 7.43 7.61 -3.84
C SER A 26 8.29 6.38 -3.65
N GLN A 27 7.78 5.32 -3.03
CA GLN A 27 8.54 4.08 -2.82
C GLN A 27 8.67 3.25 -4.09
N ASN A 28 7.64 3.29 -4.94
CA ASN A 28 7.68 2.67 -6.26
C ASN A 28 8.78 3.31 -7.13
N ASP A 29 8.85 4.64 -7.16
CA ASP A 29 9.85 5.41 -7.93
C ASP A 29 11.29 5.18 -7.41
N LYS A 30 11.47 5.12 -6.09
CA LYS A 30 12.80 4.94 -5.46
C LYS A 30 13.33 3.51 -5.50
N GLY A 31 12.48 2.52 -5.78
CA GLY A 31 12.85 1.10 -5.76
C GLY A 31 13.23 0.60 -4.36
N VAL A 32 12.22 0.34 -3.52
CA VAL A 32 12.40 -0.17 -2.15
C VAL A 32 12.44 -1.69 -2.05
N SER A 33 12.81 -2.24 -0.88
CA SER A 33 12.75 -3.69 -0.62
C SER A 33 11.35 -4.16 -0.18
N LEU A 34 11.06 -5.45 -0.34
CA LEU A 34 9.79 -6.05 0.12
C LEU A 34 9.57 -5.89 1.64
N PHE A 35 10.65 -5.94 2.42
CA PHE A 35 10.56 -5.73 3.87
C PHE A 35 10.12 -4.30 4.19
N GLN A 36 10.70 -3.31 3.51
CA GLN A 36 10.31 -1.91 3.68
C GLN A 36 8.86 -1.66 3.25
N VAL A 37 8.40 -2.36 2.21
CA VAL A 37 7.00 -2.34 1.77
C VAL A 37 6.08 -2.89 2.85
N ALA A 38 6.40 -4.06 3.41
CA ALA A 38 5.59 -4.70 4.45
C ALA A 38 5.55 -3.86 5.74
N TYR A 39 6.69 -3.31 6.14
CA TYR A 39 6.79 -2.43 7.31
C TYR A 39 5.94 -1.16 7.14
N THR A 40 6.05 -0.52 5.97
CA THR A 40 5.26 0.69 5.65
C THR A 40 3.78 0.36 5.59
N TYR A 41 3.39 -0.75 4.96
CA TYR A 41 1.99 -1.17 4.91
C TYR A 41 1.39 -1.36 6.31
N ASN A 42 2.10 -2.03 7.21
CA ASN A 42 1.63 -2.29 8.57
C ASN A 42 1.61 -1.05 9.47
N SER A 43 2.35 0.01 9.16
CA SER A 43 2.33 1.26 9.94
C SER A 43 1.22 2.23 9.53
N LEU A 44 0.54 1.97 8.40
CA LEU A 44 -0.55 2.81 7.89
C LEU A 44 -1.91 2.40 8.47
N ASN A 45 -2.83 3.36 8.59
CA ASN A 45 -4.23 3.05 8.86
C ASN A 45 -4.87 2.33 7.65
N PHE A 46 -5.97 1.62 7.89
CA PHE A 46 -6.66 0.80 6.89
C PHE A 46 -6.96 1.53 5.57
N ILE A 47 -7.39 2.79 5.61
CA ILE A 47 -7.69 3.55 4.38
C ILE A 47 -6.41 3.89 3.62
N SER A 48 -5.38 4.34 4.33
CA SER A 48 -4.07 4.62 3.73
C SER A 48 -3.38 3.36 3.18
N GLN A 49 -3.61 2.19 3.77
CA GLN A 49 -3.12 0.91 3.25
C GLN A 49 -3.61 0.65 1.82
N TYR A 50 -4.89 0.91 1.52
CA TYR A 50 -5.41 0.76 0.17
C TYR A 50 -4.75 1.69 -0.84
N GLY A 51 -4.59 2.98 -0.49
CA GLY A 51 -3.93 3.94 -1.36
C GLY A 51 -2.47 3.55 -1.62
N TYR A 52 -1.76 3.15 -0.56
CA TYR A 52 -0.37 2.70 -0.65
C TYR A 52 -0.22 1.48 -1.56
N MET A 53 -1.03 0.45 -1.32
CA MET A 53 -0.98 -0.80 -2.07
C MET A 53 -1.36 -0.62 -3.54
N PHE A 54 -2.27 0.31 -3.86
CA PHE A 54 -2.66 0.62 -5.24
C PHE A 54 -1.46 1.03 -6.10
N PHE A 55 -0.51 1.80 -5.56
CA PHE A 55 0.69 2.22 -6.29
C PHE A 55 1.82 1.19 -6.23
N ILE A 56 2.01 0.52 -5.08
CA ILE A 56 3.03 -0.52 -4.95
C ILE A 56 2.79 -1.68 -5.93
N ARG A 57 1.53 -2.09 -6.15
CA ARG A 57 1.18 -3.17 -7.08
C ARG A 57 1.49 -2.86 -8.55
N GLN A 58 1.70 -1.59 -8.90
CA GLN A 58 2.11 -1.20 -10.24
C GLN A 58 3.60 -1.42 -10.48
N ASN A 59 4.40 -1.62 -9.43
CA ASN A 59 5.80 -1.98 -9.55
C ASN A 59 5.93 -3.47 -9.91
N HIS A 60 6.14 -3.76 -11.18
CA HIS A 60 6.31 -5.13 -11.68
C HIS A 60 7.41 -5.90 -10.95
N GLN A 61 8.55 -5.26 -10.68
CA GLN A 61 9.68 -5.92 -10.02
C GLN A 61 9.36 -6.30 -8.57
N LEU A 62 8.64 -5.45 -7.83
CA LEU A 62 8.22 -5.78 -6.46
C LEU A 62 7.18 -6.89 -6.45
N VAL A 63 6.24 -6.88 -7.39
CA VAL A 63 5.23 -7.93 -7.50
C VAL A 63 5.86 -9.28 -7.86
N GLU A 64 6.83 -9.30 -8.77
CA GLU A 64 7.58 -10.52 -9.14
C GLU A 64 8.39 -11.05 -7.95
N ARG A 65 9.17 -10.20 -7.29
CA ARG A 65 9.92 -10.59 -6.09
C ARG A 65 9.01 -11.13 -4.98
N ALA A 66 7.82 -10.54 -4.81
CA ALA A 66 6.85 -11.03 -3.82
C ALA A 66 6.30 -12.42 -4.19
N LYS A 67 6.06 -12.68 -5.49
CA LYS A 67 5.62 -13.98 -5.98
C LYS A 67 6.69 -15.06 -5.82
N ASP A 68 7.94 -14.72 -6.14
CA ASP A 68 9.06 -15.66 -6.01
C ASP A 68 9.29 -16.02 -4.54
N LEU A 69 9.31 -15.02 -3.65
CA LEU A 69 9.40 -15.24 -2.20
C LEU A 69 8.29 -16.17 -1.70
N ASN A 70 7.05 -15.96 -2.16
CA ASN A 70 5.91 -16.80 -1.78
C ASN A 70 6.07 -18.25 -2.26
N ARG A 71 6.61 -18.46 -3.47
CA ARG A 71 6.91 -19.79 -4.01
C ARG A 71 8.00 -20.49 -3.21
N ASP A 72 9.05 -19.76 -2.82
CA ASP A 72 10.15 -20.31 -2.02
C ASP A 72 9.69 -20.75 -0.63
N PHE A 73 8.74 -20.02 -0.02
CA PHE A 73 8.12 -20.44 1.23
C PHE A 73 7.28 -21.70 1.06
N GLU A 74 6.44 -21.76 0.03
CA GLU A 74 5.58 -22.92 -0.25
C GLU A 74 6.39 -24.19 -0.53
N HIS A 75 7.53 -24.07 -1.22
CA HIS A 75 8.44 -25.18 -1.47
C HIS A 75 9.21 -25.61 -0.22
N ASN A 76 9.59 -24.71 0.69
CA ASN A 76 10.33 -25.08 1.91
C ASN A 76 9.44 -25.66 3.02
N THR A 77 8.11 -25.54 2.91
CA THR A 77 7.17 -26.08 3.90
C THR A 77 6.62 -27.47 3.55
N ASN A 78 7.00 -28.05 2.40
CA ASN A 78 6.67 -29.42 1.99
C ASN A 78 7.91 -30.31 2.02
#